data_AF-A0AAV5SAW8-F1
#
_entry.id   AF-A0AAV5SAW8-F1
#
_cell.length_a   1.000
_cell.length_b   1.000
_cell.length_c   1.000
_cell.angle_alpha   90.00
_cell.angle_beta   90.00
_cell.angle_gamma   90.00
#
_symmetry.space_group_name_H-M   'P 1'
#
loop_
_entity.id
_entity.type
_entity.pdbx_description
1 polymer ?
#
loop_
_entity_poly.entity_id
_entity_poly.type
_entity_poly.pdbx_seq_one_letter_code
_entity_poly.pdbx_strand_id
1 'polypeptide(L)'
;APSDFSDTSESMYTPSLLAAVVLSVLPQGTLECATNGLCGMGCGGAYQAAPAPTCNSYPTSCRPSYSCGSYGCYRARARSSKTLEVRRFPSRGAALESDREILRERLVGGRAHDVVDEHLERLSETAASLRRGREGQRVDPNRAFHECCLDRKLPDACLAKCHYGAFTKDALTRMYFKQDGCPLEAMAELQFCAAQGRDHRACCAHNGVSTTLAGEKCLLFCDQTPGRVTKLDLSYTPCFDRFESMKACFWHDITSFYRA
;
A
#
# COMPACT_ATOMS: atom_id res chain seq x y z
N ALA A 1 -31.16 -46.56 -45.49
CA ALA A 1 -31.37 -46.19 -44.08
C ALA A 1 -32.09 -47.34 -43.39
N PRO A 2 -31.76 -47.67 -42.13
CA PRO A 2 -30.46 -47.91 -41.48
C PRO A 2 -30.33 -49.44 -41.21
N SER A 3 -29.38 -50.07 -40.51
CA SER A 3 -28.24 -49.73 -39.66
C SER A 3 -27.42 -51.01 -39.43
N ASP A 4 -26.10 -50.81 -39.36
CA ASP A 4 -25.02 -51.49 -38.62
C ASP A 4 -25.28 -52.77 -37.82
N PHE A 5 -24.39 -53.76 -37.98
CA PHE A 5 -23.45 -54.20 -36.92
C PHE A 5 -22.45 -55.21 -37.50
N SER A 6 -21.14 -54.91 -37.49
CA SER A 6 -20.11 -55.92 -37.71
C SER A 6 -18.93 -55.68 -36.77
N ASP A 7 -18.77 -56.61 -35.85
CA ASP A 7 -17.58 -56.88 -35.07
C ASP A 7 -16.71 -57.89 -35.86
N THR A 8 -15.39 -57.73 -35.87
CA THR A 8 -14.42 -58.83 -36.05
C THR A 8 -12.98 -58.33 -35.89
N SER A 9 -12.28 -58.98 -34.98
CA SER A 9 -10.84 -58.99 -34.74
C SER A 9 -10.05 -59.64 -35.87
N GLU A 10 -8.82 -59.17 -36.16
CA GLU A 10 -7.63 -60.04 -36.35
C GLU A 10 -6.28 -59.26 -36.47
N SER A 11 -5.37 -59.59 -35.55
CA SER A 11 -3.92 -59.87 -35.65
C SER A 11 -2.89 -59.05 -36.46
N MET A 12 -1.89 -58.59 -35.68
CA MET A 12 -0.42 -58.78 -35.82
C MET A 12 0.39 -58.10 -36.95
N TYR A 13 1.65 -57.78 -36.57
CA TYR A 13 2.84 -57.39 -37.35
C TYR A 13 3.27 -55.89 -37.34
N THR A 14 4.05 -55.55 -36.31
CA THR A 14 5.29 -54.73 -36.29
C THR A 14 5.44 -53.50 -37.20
N PRO A 15 5.87 -52.36 -36.61
CA PRO A 15 7.05 -51.69 -37.15
C PRO A 15 7.94 -51.09 -36.03
N SER A 16 8.70 -51.92 -35.31
CA SER A 16 9.67 -51.46 -34.31
C SER A 16 11.05 -51.08 -34.88
N LEU A 17 11.19 -50.94 -36.20
CA LEU A 17 12.51 -50.74 -36.83
C LEU A 17 12.68 -49.51 -37.73
N LEU A 18 11.66 -48.66 -37.88
CA LEU A 18 11.77 -47.43 -38.68
C LEU A 18 11.92 -46.13 -37.87
N ALA A 19 11.86 -46.20 -36.53
CA ALA A 19 12.02 -45.00 -35.69
C ALA A 19 13.48 -44.69 -35.31
N ALA A 20 14.43 -45.61 -35.55
CA ALA A 20 15.79 -45.51 -35.01
C ALA A 20 16.79 -44.75 -35.91
N VAL A 21 16.44 -44.40 -37.16
CA VAL A 21 17.43 -43.83 -38.12
C VAL A 21 17.23 -42.33 -38.37
N VAL A 22 16.18 -41.69 -37.82
CA VAL A 22 15.95 -40.24 -38.02
C VAL A 22 16.56 -39.38 -36.89
N LEU A 23 17.15 -39.99 -35.85
CA LEU A 23 17.63 -39.24 -34.66
C LEU A 23 19.11 -38.81 -34.69
N SER A 24 19.86 -38.96 -35.79
CA SER A 24 21.32 -38.74 -35.80
C SER A 24 21.84 -37.53 -36.59
N VAL A 25 20.98 -36.59 -37.01
CA VAL A 25 21.46 -35.33 -37.63
C VAL A 25 20.62 -34.13 -37.17
N LEU A 26 20.82 -33.68 -35.93
CA LEU A 26 20.42 -32.35 -35.49
C LEU A 26 21.63 -31.68 -34.80
N PRO A 27 21.96 -30.42 -35.14
CA PRO A 27 23.10 -29.72 -34.56
C PRO A 27 22.91 -29.51 -33.06
N GLN A 28 23.96 -29.81 -32.29
CA GLN A 28 24.05 -29.48 -30.87
C GLN A 28 24.10 -27.95 -30.72
N GLY A 29 22.95 -27.30 -30.61
CA GLY A 29 22.91 -25.84 -30.48
C GLY A 29 21.56 -25.18 -30.24
N THR A 30 20.45 -25.91 -30.17
CA THR A 30 19.14 -25.29 -29.93
C THR A 30 18.31 -26.13 -28.96
N LEU A 31 18.53 -25.94 -27.66
CA LEU A 31 17.56 -26.31 -26.64
C LEU A 31 16.73 -25.08 -26.25
N GLU A 32 15.51 -25.06 -26.81
CA GLU A 32 14.24 -24.69 -26.18
C GLU A 32 14.08 -23.27 -25.62
N CYS A 33 13.44 -22.40 -26.41
CA CYS A 33 12.59 -21.35 -25.86
C CYS A 33 11.40 -22.01 -25.17
N ALA A 34 11.36 -22.03 -23.84
CA ALA A 34 10.10 -22.24 -23.13
C ALA A 34 9.11 -21.15 -23.55
N THR A 35 7.83 -21.47 -23.68
CA THR A 35 6.74 -20.55 -24.06
C THR A 35 6.47 -19.41 -23.07
N ASN A 36 7.39 -19.19 -22.13
CA ASN A 36 7.42 -18.08 -21.17
C ASN A 36 8.63 -17.16 -21.42
N GLY A 37 8.90 -16.77 -22.67
CA GLY A 37 9.68 -15.56 -23.03
C GLY A 37 11.00 -15.28 -22.29
N LEU A 38 11.71 -16.29 -21.79
CA LEU A 38 12.94 -16.11 -21.01
C LEU A 38 14.06 -16.91 -21.65
N CYS A 39 14.86 -16.22 -22.46
CA CYS A 39 16.14 -16.70 -22.97
C CYS A 39 17.28 -15.93 -22.29
N GLY A 40 18.23 -16.64 -21.67
CA GLY A 40 19.64 -16.23 -21.64
C GLY A 40 20.23 -15.71 -20.32
N MET A 41 21.10 -16.57 -19.76
CA MET A 41 22.37 -16.27 -19.06
C MET A 41 22.36 -15.69 -17.63
N GLY A 42 22.35 -16.62 -16.66
CA GLY A 42 23.27 -16.75 -15.52
C GLY A 42 23.85 -15.51 -14.82
N CYS A 43 23.50 -15.34 -13.54
CA CYS A 43 24.42 -15.39 -12.40
C CYS A 43 23.61 -15.62 -11.11
N GLY A 44 24.03 -16.61 -10.32
CA GLY A 44 23.43 -16.90 -9.02
C GLY A 44 23.81 -15.87 -7.94
N GLY A 45 23.07 -15.91 -6.83
CA GLY A 45 23.50 -15.31 -5.57
C GLY A 45 22.53 -14.30 -4.98
N ALA A 46 21.86 -14.75 -3.92
CA ALA A 46 21.12 -13.96 -2.93
C ALA A 46 19.91 -13.15 -3.45
N TYR A 47 18.91 -13.11 -2.57
CA TYR A 47 17.77 -12.19 -2.52
C TYR A 47 18.24 -10.73 -2.54
N GLN A 48 18.81 -10.25 -3.64
CA GLN A 48 19.11 -8.84 -3.78
C GLN A 48 17.78 -8.09 -3.86
N ALA A 49 17.54 -7.23 -2.87
CA ALA A 49 16.47 -6.24 -2.94
C ALA A 49 16.68 -5.43 -4.22
N ALA A 50 15.64 -5.34 -5.05
CA ALA A 50 15.69 -4.55 -6.28
C ALA A 50 16.17 -3.12 -5.94
N PRO A 51 17.15 -2.56 -6.66
CA PRO A 51 17.61 -1.20 -6.40
C PRO A 51 16.43 -0.23 -6.58
N ALA A 52 16.29 0.70 -5.63
CA ALA A 52 15.29 1.76 -5.73
C ALA A 52 15.47 2.52 -7.06
N PRO A 53 14.39 2.88 -7.77
CA PRO A 53 14.49 3.56 -9.05
C PRO A 53 15.21 4.90 -8.88
N THR A 54 16.41 5.03 -9.45
CA THR A 54 17.23 6.25 -9.38
C THR A 54 16.75 7.27 -10.40
N CYS A 55 16.21 8.41 -9.98
CA CYS A 55 15.82 9.50 -10.90
C CYS A 55 16.98 10.44 -11.31
N ASN A 56 18.24 10.01 -11.12
CA ASN A 56 19.43 10.84 -11.36
C ASN A 56 20.26 10.42 -12.58
N SER A 57 19.79 9.50 -13.41
CA SER A 57 20.51 9.11 -14.62
C SER A 57 19.73 9.51 -15.87
N TYR A 58 20.38 10.30 -16.73
CA TYR A 58 19.97 10.50 -18.12
C TYR A 58 19.74 9.13 -18.78
N PRO A 59 18.62 8.89 -19.50
CA PRO A 59 17.65 9.89 -20.00
C PRO A 59 16.45 10.19 -19.08
N THR A 60 16.40 9.69 -17.84
CA THR A 60 15.18 9.70 -17.02
C THR A 60 15.12 10.87 -16.03
N SER A 61 15.20 12.11 -16.51
CA SER A 61 14.85 13.27 -15.69
C SER A 61 13.33 13.37 -15.49
N CYS A 62 12.86 13.56 -14.25
CA CYS A 62 11.43 13.75 -13.99
C CYS A 62 10.87 14.94 -14.78
N ARG A 63 9.61 14.83 -15.24
CA ARG A 63 8.92 15.91 -15.98
C ARG A 63 8.85 17.20 -15.15
N PRO A 64 8.73 18.38 -15.80
CA PRO A 64 8.45 19.62 -15.08
C PRO A 64 7.25 19.45 -14.14
N SER A 65 7.34 20.00 -12.92
CA SER A 65 6.39 19.80 -11.81
C SER A 65 6.42 18.42 -11.12
N TYR A 66 7.45 17.61 -11.38
CA TYR A 66 7.73 16.38 -10.63
C TYR A 66 9.07 16.48 -9.90
N SER A 67 9.23 15.74 -8.81
CA SER A 67 10.45 15.66 -8.02
C SER A 67 10.82 14.19 -7.78
N CYS A 68 12.10 13.92 -7.48
CA CYS A 68 12.57 12.56 -7.21
C CYS A 68 12.35 12.18 -5.74
N GLY A 69 11.83 10.98 -5.51
CA GLY A 69 11.62 10.38 -4.19
C GLY A 69 11.94 8.88 -4.16
N SER A 70 11.58 8.21 -3.07
CA SER A 70 11.94 6.80 -2.83
C SER A 70 11.40 5.82 -3.86
N TYR A 71 10.27 6.16 -4.49
CA TYR A 71 9.57 5.32 -5.47
C TYR A 71 9.72 5.87 -6.91
N GLY A 72 10.67 6.78 -7.14
CA GLY A 72 10.88 7.43 -8.44
C GLY A 72 10.29 8.84 -8.47
N CYS A 73 9.76 9.24 -9.63
CA CYS A 73 9.19 10.58 -9.81
C CYS A 73 7.79 10.69 -9.19
N TYR A 74 7.59 11.72 -8.37
CA TYR A 74 6.29 12.07 -7.79
C TYR A 74 5.94 13.52 -8.11
N ARG A 75 4.65 13.87 -8.06
CA ARG A 75 4.19 15.24 -8.35
C ARG A 75 4.68 16.21 -7.28
N ALA A 76 5.43 17.24 -7.68
CA ALA A 76 5.89 18.28 -6.79
C ALA A 76 4.69 19.16 -6.36
N ARG A 77 4.51 19.34 -5.05
CA ARG A 77 3.52 20.26 -4.49
C ARG A 77 4.24 21.34 -3.69
N ALA A 78 3.97 22.60 -4.01
CA ALA A 78 4.40 23.71 -3.17
C ALA A 78 3.72 23.55 -1.80
N ARG A 79 4.51 23.41 -0.73
CA ARG A 79 3.99 23.44 0.63
C ARG A 79 3.71 24.90 0.97
N SER A 80 2.50 25.19 1.43
CA SER A 80 2.21 26.50 2.00
C SER A 80 2.96 26.59 3.32
N SER A 81 3.96 27.46 3.42
CA SER A 81 4.56 27.76 4.72
C SER A 81 3.47 28.39 5.57
N LYS A 82 3.04 27.73 6.65
CA LYS A 82 2.23 28.37 7.69
C LYS A 82 3.08 29.44 8.37
N THR A 83 3.23 30.60 7.74
CA THR A 83 3.82 31.78 8.36
C THR A 83 2.82 32.34 9.37
N LEU A 84 3.13 32.12 10.64
CA LEU A 84 2.76 32.96 11.78
C LEU A 84 1.26 33.17 12.03
N GLU A 85 0.66 32.35 12.90
CA GLU A 85 -0.48 32.82 13.67
C GLU A 85 0.01 33.78 14.77
N VAL A 86 -0.17 35.09 14.56
CA VAL A 86 -0.03 36.08 15.62
C VAL A 86 -1.15 35.84 16.63
N ARG A 87 -0.86 35.09 17.70
CA ARG A 87 -1.71 35.09 18.90
C ARG A 87 -1.76 36.52 19.43
N ARG A 88 -2.88 37.22 19.22
CA ARG A 88 -3.21 38.42 20.00
C ARG A 88 -3.45 37.97 21.44
N PHE A 89 -2.46 38.20 22.30
CA PHE A 89 -2.64 38.08 23.74
C PHE A 89 -3.57 39.19 24.23
N PRO A 90 -4.68 38.88 24.95
CA PRO A 90 -5.43 39.89 25.67
C PRO A 90 -4.59 40.47 26.82
N SER A 91 -4.78 41.76 27.06
CA SER A 91 -4.06 42.56 28.05
C SER A 91 -4.14 41.99 29.47
N ARG A 92 -2.99 42.05 30.15
CA ARG A 92 -2.71 41.67 31.54
C ARG A 92 -3.83 42.03 32.52
N GLY A 93 -4.27 41.02 33.28
CA GLY A 93 -4.82 41.23 34.63
C GLY A 93 -5.84 40.19 35.09
N ALA A 94 -5.42 38.92 35.26
CA ALA A 94 -5.99 37.91 36.21
C ALA A 94 -5.69 36.43 35.82
N ALA A 95 -4.49 36.08 35.34
CA ALA A 95 -4.26 34.77 34.70
C ALA A 95 -3.18 33.86 35.33
N LEU A 96 -2.62 34.16 36.51
CA LEU A 96 -1.53 33.30 37.04
C LEU A 96 -2.03 31.97 37.63
N GLU A 97 -3.27 31.95 38.16
CA GLU A 97 -3.91 30.75 38.74
C GLU A 97 -4.38 29.79 37.63
N SER A 98 -5.03 30.35 36.60
CA SER A 98 -5.49 29.60 35.42
C SER A 98 -4.32 29.04 34.61
N ASP A 99 -3.22 29.80 34.50
CA ASP A 99 -1.99 29.30 33.85
C ASP A 99 -1.38 28.12 34.62
N ARG A 100 -1.48 28.05 35.95
CA ARG A 100 -1.00 26.90 36.75
C ARG A 100 -1.84 25.65 36.53
N GLU A 101 -3.15 25.79 36.41
CA GLU A 101 -4.07 24.68 36.11
C GLU A 101 -3.79 24.11 34.71
N ILE A 102 -3.68 24.98 33.69
CA ILE A 102 -3.36 24.61 32.31
C ILE A 102 -1.96 23.99 32.20
N LEU A 103 -0.98 24.50 32.96
CA LEU A 103 0.36 23.90 33.01
C LEU A 103 0.31 22.52 33.67
N ARG A 104 -0.50 22.34 34.72
CA ARG A 104 -0.67 21.06 35.42
C ARG A 104 -1.35 20.02 34.53
N GLU A 105 -2.38 20.39 33.77
CA GLU A 105 -3.01 19.52 32.77
C GLU A 105 -2.02 19.10 31.66
N ARG A 106 -1.23 20.05 31.12
CA ARG A 106 -0.19 19.76 30.11
C ARG A 106 0.92 18.86 30.64
N LEU A 107 1.28 18.99 31.92
CA LEU A 107 2.32 18.18 32.55
C LEU A 107 1.85 16.76 32.94
N VAL A 108 0.54 16.54 33.10
CA VAL A 108 -0.02 15.24 33.51
C VAL A 108 -0.47 14.38 32.30
N GLY A 109 -0.81 14.97 31.15
CA GLY A 109 -1.31 14.20 29.97
C GLY A 109 -0.71 14.52 28.59
N GLY A 110 0.10 15.57 28.43
CA GLY A 110 0.37 16.15 27.09
C GLY A 110 1.59 15.62 26.33
N ARG A 111 2.66 15.19 27.02
CA ARG A 111 3.96 14.97 26.34
C ARG A 111 3.94 13.87 25.28
N ALA A 112 3.15 12.81 25.48
CA ALA A 112 3.09 11.71 24.51
C ALA A 112 2.27 12.08 23.27
N HIS A 113 1.14 12.79 23.44
CA HIS A 113 0.30 13.19 22.31
C HIS A 113 1.01 14.23 21.43
N ASP A 114 1.67 15.21 22.06
CA ASP A 114 2.41 16.28 21.36
C ASP A 114 3.58 15.74 20.53
N VAL A 115 4.31 14.75 21.05
CA VAL A 115 5.44 14.11 20.33
C VAL A 115 4.95 13.27 19.14
N VAL A 116 3.85 12.53 19.29
CA VAL A 116 3.26 11.75 18.20
C VAL A 116 2.71 12.67 17.11
N ASP A 117 2.11 13.80 17.47
CA ASP A 117 1.65 14.80 16.50
C ASP A 117 2.80 15.45 15.72
N GLU A 118 3.92 15.79 16.38
CA GLU A 118 5.10 16.31 15.68
C GLU A 118 5.68 15.29 14.67
N HIS A 119 5.74 14.01 15.06
CA HIS A 119 6.18 12.96 14.14
C HIS A 119 5.20 12.77 12.97
N LEU A 120 3.89 12.81 13.24
CA LEU A 120 2.84 12.70 12.23
C LEU A 120 2.89 13.86 11.23
N GLU A 121 3.14 15.10 11.69
CA GLU A 121 3.31 16.27 10.81
C GLU A 121 4.46 16.13 9.82
N ARG A 122 5.59 15.56 10.27
CA ARG A 122 6.73 15.30 9.38
C ARG A 122 6.40 14.25 8.32
N LEU A 123 5.51 13.30 8.65
CA LEU A 123 5.10 12.20 7.77
C LEU A 123 3.96 12.58 6.81
N SER A 124 2.95 13.32 7.27
CA SER A 124 1.88 13.91 6.46
C SER A 124 1.22 15.05 7.23
N GLU A 125 1.25 16.24 6.64
CA GLU A 125 0.58 17.41 7.20
C GLU A 125 -0.95 17.25 7.14
N THR A 126 -1.47 16.65 6.06
CA THR A 126 -2.90 16.37 5.93
C THR A 126 -3.39 15.44 7.05
N ALA A 127 -2.70 14.32 7.30
CA ALA A 127 -3.09 13.39 8.38
C ALA A 127 -3.04 14.08 9.75
N ALA A 128 -2.00 14.88 10.02
CA ALA A 128 -1.89 15.65 11.25
C ALA A 128 -3.00 16.72 11.38
N SER A 129 -3.37 17.37 10.28
CA SER A 129 -4.44 18.37 10.26
C SER A 129 -5.81 17.74 10.52
N LEU A 130 -6.05 16.53 10.00
CA LEU A 130 -7.30 15.80 10.24
C LEU A 130 -7.38 15.27 11.67
N ARG A 131 -6.25 14.88 12.25
CA ARG A 131 -6.16 14.54 13.67
C ARG A 131 -6.44 15.73 14.58
N ARG A 132 -5.95 16.92 14.22
CA ARG A 132 -6.20 18.18 14.95
C ARG A 132 -7.50 18.88 14.55
N GLY A 133 -8.27 18.29 13.64
CA GLY A 133 -9.39 18.93 12.98
C GLY A 133 -10.33 19.63 13.96
N ARG A 134 -10.71 20.85 13.61
CA ARG A 134 -11.67 21.66 14.35
C ARG A 134 -13.06 21.06 14.14
N GLU A 135 -13.74 20.77 15.24
CA GLU A 135 -15.11 20.25 15.30
C GLU A 135 -16.01 21.00 14.29
N GLY A 136 -16.62 20.28 13.34
CA GLY A 136 -17.63 20.82 12.42
C GLY A 136 -17.28 21.00 10.92
N GLN A 137 -16.04 20.85 10.47
CA GLN A 137 -15.71 20.97 9.03
C GLN A 137 -15.76 19.63 8.29
N ARG A 138 -16.84 19.33 7.55
CA ARG A 138 -16.94 18.11 6.72
C ARG A 138 -15.75 17.98 5.77
N VAL A 139 -14.99 16.90 5.91
CA VAL A 139 -13.91 16.53 4.98
C VAL A 139 -14.37 15.37 4.12
N ASP A 140 -14.14 15.48 2.81
CA ASP A 140 -14.29 14.37 1.88
C ASP A 140 -13.18 13.33 2.14
N PRO A 141 -13.52 12.08 2.53
CA PRO A 141 -12.50 11.11 2.91
C PRO A 141 -11.59 10.69 1.77
N ASN A 142 -12.08 10.70 0.52
CA ASN A 142 -11.24 10.40 -0.64
C ASN A 142 -10.23 11.52 -0.88
N ARG A 143 -10.65 12.78 -0.71
CA ARG A 143 -9.74 13.93 -0.76
C ARG A 143 -8.68 13.85 0.32
N ALA A 144 -9.07 13.54 1.56
CA ALA A 144 -8.15 13.34 2.68
C ALA A 144 -7.11 12.26 2.37
N PHE A 145 -7.57 11.10 1.89
CA PHE A 145 -6.72 9.98 1.53
C PHE A 145 -5.74 10.37 0.40
N HIS A 146 -6.25 10.95 -0.68
CA HIS A 146 -5.43 11.38 -1.82
C HIS A 146 -4.40 12.46 -1.43
N GLU A 147 -4.79 13.44 -0.62
CA GLU A 147 -3.87 14.48 -0.15
C GLU A 147 -2.75 13.91 0.73
N CYS A 148 -3.05 12.94 1.61
CA CYS A 148 -2.01 12.23 2.35
C CYS A 148 -1.05 11.49 1.42
N CYS A 149 -1.53 10.82 0.38
CA CYS A 149 -0.64 10.14 -0.58
C CYS A 149 0.32 11.10 -1.30
N LEU A 150 -0.15 12.31 -1.61
CA LEU A 150 0.69 13.36 -2.17
C LEU A 150 1.76 13.83 -1.16
N ASP A 151 1.38 14.00 0.11
CA ASP A 151 2.34 14.36 1.17
C ASP A 151 3.45 13.31 1.32
N ARG A 152 3.08 12.04 1.16
CA ARG A 152 3.97 10.87 1.20
C ARG A 152 4.71 10.61 -0.10
N LYS A 153 4.55 11.49 -1.09
CA LYS A 153 5.33 11.50 -2.34
C LYS A 153 5.20 10.20 -3.14
N LEU A 154 4.00 9.63 -3.17
CA LEU A 154 3.72 8.44 -3.95
C LEU A 154 3.68 8.76 -5.46
N PRO A 155 4.11 7.82 -6.32
CA PRO A 155 4.07 8.00 -7.77
C PRO A 155 2.63 7.93 -8.30
N ASP A 156 2.38 8.49 -9.49
CA ASP A 156 1.03 8.61 -10.05
C ASP A 156 0.28 7.27 -10.16
N ALA A 157 1.00 6.17 -10.43
CA ALA A 157 0.41 4.82 -10.46
C ALA A 157 -0.21 4.41 -9.10
N CYS A 158 0.37 4.87 -8.00
CA CYS A 158 -0.17 4.68 -6.66
C CYS A 158 -1.26 5.70 -6.33
N LEU A 159 -1.15 6.94 -6.83
CA LEU A 159 -2.18 7.97 -6.62
C LEU A 159 -3.54 7.57 -7.19
N ALA A 160 -3.56 6.82 -8.30
CA ALA A 160 -4.79 6.22 -8.85
C ALA A 160 -5.52 5.28 -7.88
N LYS A 161 -4.84 4.83 -6.82
CA LYS A 161 -5.38 3.96 -5.77
C LYS A 161 -5.68 4.71 -4.48
N CYS A 162 -5.34 5.99 -4.36
CA CYS A 162 -5.55 6.79 -3.16
C CYS A 162 -6.99 7.30 -3.05
N HIS A 163 -7.93 6.37 -3.18
CA HIS A 163 -9.37 6.58 -3.15
C HIS A 163 -10.02 5.29 -2.64
N TYR A 164 -10.98 5.36 -1.73
CA TYR A 164 -11.54 4.17 -1.08
C TYR A 164 -12.27 3.21 -2.04
N GLY A 165 -12.75 3.73 -3.17
CA GLY A 165 -13.33 2.92 -4.25
C GLY A 165 -12.30 2.24 -5.18
N ALA A 166 -11.05 2.74 -5.23
CA ALA A 166 -9.99 2.18 -6.07
C ALA A 166 -8.96 1.36 -5.27
N PHE A 167 -8.89 1.61 -3.97
CA PHE A 167 -8.11 0.84 -3.01
C PHE A 167 -8.88 -0.42 -2.64
N THR A 168 -8.82 -1.45 -3.49
CA THR A 168 -9.57 -2.71 -3.33
C THR A 168 -8.65 -3.91 -3.15
N LYS A 169 -9.21 -5.05 -2.73
CA LYS A 169 -8.48 -6.33 -2.65
C LYS A 169 -7.78 -6.67 -3.98
N ASP A 170 -8.46 -6.45 -5.10
CA ASP A 170 -7.91 -6.76 -6.43
C ASP A 170 -6.74 -5.84 -6.77
N ALA A 171 -6.83 -4.54 -6.44
CA ALA A 171 -5.73 -3.62 -6.61
C ALA A 171 -4.51 -4.04 -5.80
N LEU A 172 -4.69 -4.44 -4.54
CA LEU A 172 -3.62 -4.95 -3.68
C LEU A 172 -3.03 -6.26 -4.21
N THR A 173 -3.87 -7.17 -4.69
CA THR A 173 -3.45 -8.45 -5.24
C THR A 173 -2.58 -8.24 -6.49
N ARG A 174 -2.95 -7.31 -7.37
CA ARG A 174 -2.11 -6.97 -8.54
C ARG A 174 -0.78 -6.32 -8.14
N MET A 175 -0.78 -5.45 -7.12
CA MET A 175 0.46 -4.89 -6.57
C MET A 175 1.37 -6.00 -6.01
N TYR A 176 0.78 -6.95 -5.29
CA TYR A 176 1.49 -8.09 -4.70
C TYR A 176 2.20 -8.94 -5.75
N PHE A 177 1.49 -9.29 -6.83
CA PHE A 177 2.05 -10.06 -7.94
C PHE A 177 2.85 -9.22 -8.94
N LYS A 178 3.15 -7.95 -8.61
CA LYS A 178 3.90 -7.01 -9.48
C LYS A 178 3.27 -6.83 -10.87
N GLN A 179 1.96 -7.03 -10.96
CA GLN A 179 1.16 -6.79 -12.17
C GLN A 179 0.62 -5.36 -12.22
N ASP A 180 0.97 -4.54 -11.23
CA ASP A 180 0.54 -3.16 -11.09
C ASP A 180 1.74 -2.22 -11.16
N GLY A 181 1.54 -1.02 -11.72
CA GLY A 181 2.58 0.02 -11.78
C GLY A 181 2.92 0.62 -10.41
N CYS A 182 2.07 0.42 -9.40
CA CYS A 182 2.37 0.78 -8.02
C CYS A 182 3.08 -0.38 -7.30
N PRO A 183 4.31 -0.18 -6.80
CA PRO A 183 5.07 -1.23 -6.12
C PRO A 183 4.42 -1.63 -4.78
N LEU A 184 4.60 -2.88 -4.35
CA LEU A 184 4.05 -3.40 -3.09
C LEU A 184 4.57 -2.63 -1.87
N GLU A 185 5.80 -2.12 -1.93
CA GLU A 185 6.42 -1.34 -0.86
C GLU A 185 5.62 -0.06 -0.54
N ALA A 186 4.97 0.53 -1.55
CA ALA A 186 4.10 1.69 -1.37
C ALA A 186 2.76 1.35 -0.68
N MET A 187 2.43 0.06 -0.54
CA MET A 187 1.19 -0.38 0.10
C MET A 187 1.09 0.07 1.56
N ALA A 188 2.20 0.03 2.31
CA ALA A 188 2.23 0.51 3.69
C ALA A 188 1.83 1.99 3.77
N GLU A 189 2.23 2.79 2.78
CA GLU A 189 1.89 4.21 2.70
C GLU A 189 0.42 4.44 2.33
N LEU A 190 -0.12 3.61 1.43
CA LEU A 190 -1.53 3.63 1.10
C LEU A 190 -2.40 3.28 2.32
N GLN A 191 -2.04 2.23 3.06
CA GLN A 191 -2.74 1.82 4.28
C GLN A 191 -2.66 2.91 5.35
N PHE A 192 -1.47 3.47 5.58
CA PHE A 192 -1.26 4.57 6.52
C PHE A 192 -2.15 5.77 6.20
N CYS A 193 -2.19 6.17 4.92
CA CYS A 193 -3.00 7.30 4.49
C CYS A 193 -4.50 7.02 4.54
N ALA A 194 -4.94 5.81 4.20
CA ALA A 194 -6.33 5.41 4.35
C ALA A 194 -6.78 5.43 5.82
N ALA A 195 -5.93 4.98 6.74
CA ALA A 195 -6.22 4.97 8.17
C ALA A 195 -5.83 6.28 8.89
N GLN A 196 -5.36 7.30 8.18
CA GLN A 196 -4.92 8.58 8.74
C GLN A 196 -3.90 8.48 9.89
N GLY A 197 -3.08 7.44 9.91
CA GLY A 197 -2.09 7.22 10.97
C GLY A 197 -2.67 6.81 12.33
N ARG A 198 -3.86 6.20 12.38
CA ARG A 198 -4.57 5.85 13.63
C ARG A 198 -4.71 4.35 13.85
N ASP A 199 -5.05 3.99 15.08
CA ASP A 199 -5.30 2.62 15.50
C ASP A 199 -6.78 2.25 15.40
N HIS A 200 -7.10 1.31 14.51
CA HIS A 200 -8.46 0.80 14.27
C HIS A 200 -8.64 -0.64 14.73
N ARG A 201 -7.73 -1.20 15.54
CA ARG A 201 -7.80 -2.63 15.94
C ARG A 201 -9.14 -3.00 16.55
N ALA A 202 -9.75 -2.13 17.35
CA ALA A 202 -11.06 -2.37 17.96
C ALA A 202 -12.17 -2.57 16.91
N CYS A 203 -12.26 -1.67 15.92
CA CYS A 203 -13.23 -1.80 14.83
C CYS A 203 -12.95 -3.05 13.98
N CYS A 204 -11.68 -3.31 13.65
CA CYS A 204 -11.29 -4.46 12.86
C CYS A 204 -11.59 -5.80 13.54
N ALA A 205 -11.30 -5.92 14.83
CA ALA A 205 -11.61 -7.12 15.62
C ALA A 205 -13.11 -7.37 15.64
N HIS A 206 -13.92 -6.32 15.86
CA HIS A 206 -15.38 -6.42 15.83
C HIS A 206 -15.92 -6.84 14.46
N ASN A 207 -15.30 -6.37 13.37
CA ASN A 207 -15.67 -6.72 12.00
C ASN A 207 -15.00 -8.02 11.49
N GLY A 208 -14.42 -8.82 12.38
CA GLY A 208 -13.93 -10.16 12.07
C GLY A 208 -12.65 -10.20 11.22
N VAL A 209 -11.83 -9.15 11.23
CA VAL A 209 -10.54 -9.13 10.51
C VAL A 209 -9.58 -10.21 11.06
N SER A 210 -9.69 -10.56 12.34
CA SER A 210 -8.92 -11.65 12.95
C SER A 210 -9.48 -13.05 12.69
N THR A 211 -10.58 -13.20 11.94
CA THR A 211 -11.18 -14.51 11.63
C THR A 211 -10.58 -15.20 10.40
N THR A 212 -9.57 -14.59 9.79
CA THR A 212 -8.86 -15.19 8.64
C THR A 212 -7.93 -16.31 9.10
N LEU A 213 -7.36 -17.06 8.14
CA LEU A 213 -6.35 -18.07 8.42
C LEU A 213 -5.11 -17.52 9.14
N ALA A 214 -4.77 -16.25 8.93
CA ALA A 214 -3.66 -15.57 9.59
C ALA A 214 -4.00 -15.04 11.00
N GLY A 215 -5.28 -15.11 11.39
CA GLY A 215 -5.73 -14.79 12.74
C GLY A 215 -5.50 -13.32 13.13
N GLU A 216 -5.11 -13.12 14.40
CA GLU A 216 -4.78 -11.82 14.99
C GLU A 216 -3.65 -11.07 14.26
N LYS A 217 -2.83 -11.74 13.46
CA LYS A 217 -1.80 -11.07 12.64
C LYS A 217 -2.40 -10.01 11.72
N CYS A 218 -3.64 -10.18 11.28
CA CYS A 218 -4.30 -9.22 10.41
C CYS A 218 -4.64 -7.90 11.10
N LEU A 219 -4.71 -7.86 12.43
CA LEU A 219 -4.90 -6.61 13.17
C LEU A 219 -3.69 -5.68 13.07
N LEU A 220 -2.52 -6.19 12.66
CA LEU A 220 -1.36 -5.35 12.34
C LEU A 220 -1.63 -4.38 11.17
N PHE A 221 -2.57 -4.70 10.27
CA PHE A 221 -2.99 -3.79 9.20
C PHE A 221 -3.96 -2.71 9.67
N CYS A 222 -4.59 -2.92 10.82
CA CYS A 222 -5.55 -1.96 11.38
C CYS A 222 -4.87 -0.91 12.26
N ASP A 223 -3.68 -1.22 12.76
CA ASP A 223 -2.85 -0.27 13.47
C ASP A 223 -1.90 0.43 12.50
N GLN A 224 -2.25 1.66 12.12
CA GLN A 224 -1.42 2.49 11.26
C GLN A 224 -0.73 3.60 12.04
N THR A 225 -0.52 3.43 13.35
CA THR A 225 0.21 4.43 14.13
C THR A 225 1.63 4.65 13.61
N PRO A 226 2.10 5.92 13.52
CA PRO A 226 3.46 6.24 13.09
C PRO A 226 4.53 5.44 13.85
N GLY A 227 5.54 4.95 13.14
CA GLY A 227 6.66 4.20 13.72
C GLY A 227 6.48 2.68 13.71
N ARG A 228 5.29 2.16 13.37
CA ARG A 228 5.04 0.72 13.24
C ARG A 228 5.00 0.29 11.78
N VAL A 229 6.17 0.11 11.16
CA VAL A 229 6.25 -0.38 9.77
C VAL A 229 6.19 -1.90 9.75
N THR A 230 5.12 -2.45 9.18
CA THR A 230 4.99 -3.90 8.97
C THR A 230 5.67 -4.28 7.66
N LYS A 231 6.60 -5.23 7.72
CA LYS A 231 7.17 -5.85 6.53
C LYS A 231 6.19 -6.88 6.01
N LEU A 232 5.75 -6.69 4.77
CA LEU A 232 4.72 -7.50 4.14
C LEU A 232 5.37 -8.71 3.49
N ASP A 233 5.14 -9.89 4.05
CA ASP A 233 5.50 -11.17 3.46
C ASP A 233 4.26 -11.95 2.97
N LEU A 234 4.49 -13.13 2.40
CA LEU A 234 3.44 -14.05 1.93
C LEU A 234 2.48 -14.51 3.04
N SER A 235 2.88 -14.45 4.31
CA SER A 235 2.04 -14.93 5.42
C SER A 235 0.83 -14.04 5.70
N TYR A 236 0.83 -12.82 5.16
CA TYR A 236 -0.24 -11.84 5.30
C TYR A 236 -1.27 -11.87 4.18
N THR A 237 -1.06 -12.63 3.11
CA THR A 237 -2.03 -12.75 2.01
C THR A 237 -3.45 -13.12 2.47
N PRO A 238 -3.66 -14.03 3.45
CA PRO A 238 -5.00 -14.33 3.96
C PRO A 238 -5.71 -13.13 4.60
N CYS A 239 -4.97 -12.13 5.07
CA CYS A 239 -5.57 -10.91 5.61
C CYS A 239 -6.34 -10.13 4.55
N PHE A 240 -5.94 -10.21 3.27
CA PHE A 240 -6.59 -9.48 2.19
C PHE A 240 -8.03 -9.96 1.92
N ASP A 241 -8.42 -11.14 2.39
CA ASP A 241 -9.82 -11.60 2.32
C ASP A 241 -10.78 -10.73 3.12
N ARG A 242 -10.29 -10.05 4.17
CA ARG A 242 -11.05 -9.10 4.99
C ARG A 242 -10.69 -7.64 4.72
N PHE A 243 -10.04 -7.37 3.60
CA PHE A 243 -9.55 -6.02 3.30
C PHE A 243 -10.67 -4.97 3.19
N GLU A 244 -11.80 -5.32 2.60
CA GLU A 244 -12.96 -4.41 2.54
C GLU A 244 -13.49 -4.08 3.95
N SER A 245 -13.47 -5.04 4.88
CA SER A 245 -13.84 -4.81 6.29
C SER A 245 -12.86 -3.88 6.99
N MET A 246 -11.55 -4.03 6.75
CA MET A 246 -10.53 -3.11 7.27
C MET A 246 -10.75 -1.68 6.74
N LYS A 247 -10.91 -1.57 5.42
CA LYS A 247 -11.11 -0.30 4.72
C LYS A 247 -12.39 0.42 5.17
N ALA A 248 -13.47 -0.32 5.44
CA ALA A 248 -14.70 0.24 5.97
C ALA A 248 -14.49 0.91 7.33
N CYS A 249 -13.72 0.30 8.23
CA CYS A 249 -13.35 0.92 9.52
C CYS A 249 -12.65 2.26 9.33
N PHE A 250 -11.69 2.32 8.39
CA PHE A 250 -10.95 3.56 8.11
C PHE A 250 -11.87 4.66 7.55
N TRP A 251 -12.74 4.32 6.61
CA TRP A 251 -13.71 5.27 6.05
C TRP A 251 -14.70 5.80 7.10
N HIS A 252 -15.20 4.89 7.95
CA HIS A 252 -16.13 5.23 9.00
C HIS A 252 -15.50 6.13 10.07
N ASP A 253 -14.22 5.93 10.41
CA ASP A 253 -13.49 6.84 11.29
C ASP A 253 -13.57 8.26 10.73
N ILE A 254 -13.11 8.49 9.50
CA ILE A 254 -13.10 9.84 8.86
C ILE A 254 -14.50 10.46 8.84
N THR A 255 -15.52 9.68 8.44
CA THR A 255 -16.88 10.21 8.28
C THR A 255 -17.62 10.41 9.60
N SER A 256 -17.28 9.67 10.65
CA SER A 256 -17.91 9.78 11.98
C SER A 256 -17.51 11.06 12.72
N PHE A 257 -16.31 11.61 12.48
CA PHE A 257 -15.90 12.94 12.99
C PHE A 257 -16.80 14.09 12.54
N TYR A 258 -17.71 13.86 11.59
CA TYR A 258 -18.64 14.86 11.07
C TYR A 258 -20.11 14.60 11.39
N ARG A 259 -20.38 13.62 12.26
CA ARG A 259 -21.73 13.30 12.76
C ARG A 259 -21.95 13.63 14.24
N ALA A 260 -20.95 14.18 14.93
CA ALA A 260 -21.09 14.70 16.29
C ALA A 260 -21.41 16.20 16.24
#